data_AF-A0AAE1G3F6-F1
#
_entry.id   AF-A0AAE1G3F6-F1
#
_cell.length_a   1.000
_cell.length_b   1.000
_cell.length_c   1.000
_cell.angle_alpha   90.00
_cell.angle_beta   90.00
_cell.angle_gamma   90.00
#
_symmetry.space_group_name_H-M   'P 1'
#
loop_
_entity.id
_entity.type
_entity.pdbx_description
1 polymer ?
#
loop_
_entity_poly.entity_id
_entity_poly.type
_entity_poly.pdbx_seq_one_letter_code
_entity_poly.pdbx_strand_id
1 'polypeptide(L)'
;MALDIKMEEHLELSFFKLWTRNMDTILLCVCYRPQWQGSDPINFIYGNLDSLLLQHSCKHFIMLGDLNQHLVERSFQELLTDYGLTNYVDFPTHISGSSLDPVITDLPEGVITCRPLGMVGSSDHTAVFTTITTSVERDKPVDRINWLWNRDPSTVKLDLEQTTLQPITTVLGTEVVIRCCLYHLTQSSWRKIQELL
;
A
#
# COMPACT_ATOMS: atom_id res chain seq x y z
N MET A 1 8.85 6.34 12.93
CA MET A 1 9.05 7.75 12.54
C MET A 1 8.04 8.03 11.45
N ALA A 2 7.23 9.08 11.59
CA ALA A 2 6.28 9.46 10.53
C ALA A 2 7.06 9.87 9.27
N LEU A 3 6.49 9.62 8.09
CA LEU A 3 7.04 10.11 6.83
C LEU A 3 6.81 11.62 6.78
N ASP A 4 7.86 12.37 6.46
CA ASP A 4 7.81 13.82 6.29
C ASP A 4 7.90 14.12 4.79
N ILE A 5 6.74 14.23 4.16
CA ILE A 5 6.59 14.39 2.71
C ILE A 5 5.79 15.66 2.47
N LYS A 6 6.42 16.63 1.80
CA LYS A 6 5.74 17.84 1.35
C LYS A 6 4.97 17.54 0.07
N MET A 7 3.65 17.42 0.19
CA MET A 7 2.76 17.11 -0.93
C MET A 7 1.95 18.34 -1.33
N GLU A 8 1.66 18.47 -2.62
CA GLU A 8 0.74 19.49 -3.14
C GLU A 8 -0.71 19.14 -2.76
N GLU A 9 -1.51 20.14 -2.38
CA GLU A 9 -2.84 19.94 -1.78
C GLU A 9 -3.84 19.22 -2.70
N HIS A 10 -3.65 19.31 -4.02
CA HIS A 10 -4.54 18.68 -5.00
C HIS A 10 -4.21 17.22 -5.27
N LEU A 11 -3.08 16.70 -4.75
CA LEU A 11 -2.67 15.31 -4.96
C LEU A 11 -3.32 14.39 -3.93
N GLU A 12 -3.87 13.27 -4.39
CA GLU A 12 -4.45 12.25 -3.51
C GLU A 12 -3.47 11.06 -3.40
N LEU A 13 -2.35 11.31 -2.71
CA LEU A 13 -1.34 10.30 -2.41
C LEU A 13 -1.31 10.00 -0.90
N SER A 14 -1.03 8.76 -0.56
CA SER A 14 -0.78 8.33 0.81
C SER A 14 0.45 7.43 0.84
N PHE A 15 1.41 7.78 1.68
CA PHE A 15 2.66 7.04 1.79
C PHE A 15 2.73 6.26 3.09
N PHE A 16 3.25 5.04 2.99
CA PHE A 16 3.51 4.17 4.11
C PHE A 16 4.91 3.59 3.98
N LYS A 17 5.60 3.46 5.10
CA LYS A 17 6.84 2.69 5.16
C LYS A 17 6.52 1.30 5.69
N LEU A 18 6.86 0.28 4.92
CA LEU A 18 6.77 -1.11 5.33
C LEU A 18 8.16 -1.61 5.68
N TRP A 19 8.25 -2.46 6.70
CA TRP A 19 9.48 -3.14 7.09
C TRP A 19 9.34 -4.62 6.78
N THR A 20 10.27 -5.15 6.00
CA THR A 20 10.41 -6.59 5.82
C THR A 20 11.24 -7.16 6.96
N ARG A 21 11.19 -8.49 7.14
CA ARG A 21 11.99 -9.16 8.18
C ARG A 21 13.49 -9.08 7.93
N ASN A 22 13.92 -8.95 6.68
CA ASN A 22 15.34 -8.85 6.32
C ASN A 22 15.92 -7.45 6.58
N MET A 23 15.18 -6.60 7.30
CA MET A 23 15.46 -5.17 7.49
C MET A 23 15.44 -4.35 6.20
N ASP A 24 14.92 -4.91 5.10
CA ASP A 24 14.59 -4.11 3.93
C ASP A 24 13.32 -3.31 4.20
N THR A 25 13.23 -2.18 3.52
CA THR A 25 12.21 -1.18 3.76
C THR A 25 11.58 -0.83 2.44
N ILE A 26 10.26 -0.83 2.40
CA ILE A 26 9.49 -0.58 1.20
C ILE A 26 8.72 0.72 1.41
N LEU A 27 8.83 1.65 0.47
CA LEU A 27 7.96 2.81 0.39
C LEU A 27 6.72 2.40 -0.41
N LEU A 28 5.58 2.29 0.26
CA LEU A 28 4.28 2.07 -0.35
C LEU A 28 3.60 3.42 -0.60
N CYS A 29 3.22 3.68 -1.84
CA CYS A 29 2.41 4.80 -2.28
C CYS A 29 1.03 4.30 -2.72
N VAL A 30 -0.03 4.77 -2.06
CA VAL A 30 -1.41 4.59 -2.52
C VAL A 30 -1.83 5.87 -3.21
N CYS A 31 -2.23 5.78 -4.47
CA CYS A 31 -2.53 6.92 -5.31
C CYS A 31 -3.94 6.83 -5.87
N TYR A 32 -4.72 7.91 -5.75
CA TYR A 32 -5.90 8.13 -6.56
C TYR A 32 -5.63 9.28 -7.53
N ARG A 33 -5.72 9.01 -8.83
CA ARG A 33 -5.59 10.01 -9.89
C ARG A 33 -6.91 10.09 -10.65
N PRO A 34 -7.76 11.11 -10.39
CA PRO A 34 -8.94 11.31 -11.21
C PRO A 34 -8.56 11.61 -12.66
N GLN A 35 -9.43 11.20 -13.59
CA GLN A 35 -9.20 11.29 -15.04
C GLN A 35 -8.80 12.68 -15.57
N TRP A 36 -9.20 13.76 -14.88
CA TRP A 36 -8.97 15.15 -15.28
C TRP A 36 -7.66 15.75 -14.75
N GLN A 37 -6.92 15.06 -13.88
CA GLN A 37 -5.79 15.63 -13.13
C GLN A 37 -4.49 15.79 -13.94
N GLY A 38 -4.47 15.47 -15.25
CA GLY A 38 -3.22 15.47 -16.02
C GLY A 38 -2.20 14.48 -15.44
N SER A 39 -0.90 14.64 -15.68
CA SER A 39 0.13 13.71 -15.17
C SER A 39 0.71 14.07 -13.79
N ASP A 40 0.10 15.03 -13.07
CA ASP A 40 0.66 15.60 -11.85
C ASP A 40 1.09 14.59 -10.78
N PRO A 41 0.29 13.57 -10.38
CA PRO A 41 0.75 12.60 -9.39
C PRO A 41 1.92 11.76 -9.88
N ILE A 42 1.95 11.41 -11.17
CA ILE A 42 3.04 10.65 -11.78
C ILE A 42 4.31 11.50 -11.82
N ASN A 43 4.21 12.77 -12.22
CA ASN A 43 5.33 13.71 -12.25
C ASN A 43 5.86 13.98 -10.83
N PHE A 44 4.99 14.06 -9.83
CA PHE A 44 5.39 14.18 -8.44
C PHE A 44 6.23 12.98 -8.00
N ILE A 45 5.77 11.75 -8.27
CA ILE A 45 6.55 10.55 -7.96
C ILE A 45 7.86 10.56 -8.75
N TYR A 46 7.81 10.78 -10.07
CA TYR A 46 8.98 10.80 -10.94
C TYR A 46 10.05 11.80 -10.48
N GLY A 47 9.66 13.00 -10.03
CA GLY A 47 10.58 14.03 -9.58
C GLY A 47 11.12 13.84 -8.15
N ASN A 48 10.45 13.03 -7.32
CA ASN A 48 10.76 12.92 -5.90
C ASN A 48 11.15 11.52 -5.43
N LEU A 49 10.98 10.46 -6.24
CA LEU A 49 11.12 9.08 -5.80
C LEU A 49 12.49 8.78 -5.18
N ASP A 50 13.59 9.16 -5.83
CA ASP A 50 14.94 8.98 -5.28
C ASP A 50 15.13 9.67 -3.93
N SER A 51 14.64 10.91 -3.82
CA SER A 51 14.73 11.69 -2.58
C SER A 51 13.90 11.05 -1.47
N LEU A 52 12.70 10.56 -1.78
CA LEU A 52 11.82 9.87 -0.84
C LEU A 52 12.43 8.54 -0.36
N LEU A 53 12.98 7.74 -1.28
CA LEU A 53 13.65 6.49 -0.94
C LEU A 53 14.88 6.75 -0.06
N LEU A 54 15.71 7.74 -0.40
CA LEU A 54 16.89 8.11 0.38
C LEU A 54 16.53 8.65 1.77
N GLN A 55 15.67 9.67 1.82
CA GLN A 55 15.26 10.35 3.06
C GLN A 55 14.63 9.38 4.06
N HIS A 56 13.83 8.44 3.56
CA HIS A 56 13.16 7.46 4.40
C HIS A 56 13.89 6.14 4.48
N SER A 57 15.10 6.02 3.93
CA SER A 57 15.90 4.79 3.90
C SER A 57 15.04 3.60 3.47
N CYS A 58 14.35 3.72 2.34
CA CYS A 58 13.58 2.67 1.67
C CYS A 58 14.42 2.11 0.52
N LYS A 59 14.45 0.78 0.40
CA LYS A 59 15.16 0.07 -0.66
C LYS A 59 14.30 -0.19 -1.88
N HIS A 60 13.00 -0.38 -1.65
CA HIS A 60 12.03 -0.71 -2.70
C HIS A 60 10.87 0.25 -2.68
N PHE A 61 10.18 0.31 -3.83
CA PHE A 61 9.00 1.14 -4.04
C PHE A 61 7.84 0.28 -4.51
N ILE A 62 6.66 0.54 -3.98
CA ILE A 62 5.40 0.00 -4.48
C ILE A 62 4.45 1.17 -4.65
N MET A 63 3.80 1.27 -5.81
CA MET A 63 2.68 2.18 -6.00
C MET A 63 1.47 1.43 -6.54
N LEU A 64 0.30 1.73 -5.97
CA LEU A 64 -0.97 1.13 -6.36
C LEU A 64 -2.13 2.09 -6.17
N GLY A 65 -3.24 1.79 -6.86
CA GLY A 65 -4.51 2.53 -6.76
C GLY A 65 -5.08 2.82 -8.15
N ASP A 66 -6.15 3.60 -8.22
CA ASP A 66 -6.74 4.01 -9.51
C ASP A 66 -5.93 5.18 -10.08
N LEU A 67 -5.15 4.90 -11.12
CA LEU A 67 -4.27 5.88 -11.75
C LEU A 67 -4.86 6.44 -13.04
N ASN A 68 -5.91 5.83 -13.60
CA ASN A 68 -6.36 6.14 -14.96
C ASN A 68 -5.18 6.25 -15.95
N GLN A 69 -4.19 5.37 -15.82
CA GLN A 69 -2.83 5.52 -16.39
C GLN A 69 -2.82 5.56 -17.91
N HIS A 70 -3.82 4.95 -18.56
CA HIS A 70 -4.02 5.03 -20.01
C HIS A 70 -4.20 6.47 -20.53
N LEU A 71 -4.69 7.40 -19.70
CA LEU A 71 -4.82 8.82 -20.06
C LEU A 71 -3.50 9.59 -19.98
N VAL A 72 -2.48 9.00 -19.35
CA VAL A 72 -1.14 9.59 -19.12
C VAL A 72 -0.05 8.58 -19.46
N GLU A 73 -0.30 7.75 -20.47
CA GLU A 73 0.50 6.57 -20.81
C GLU A 73 1.98 6.91 -20.95
N ARG A 74 2.30 8.04 -21.62
CA ARG A 74 3.69 8.47 -21.79
C ARG A 74 4.41 8.67 -20.45
N SER A 75 3.89 9.52 -19.57
CA SER A 75 4.51 9.79 -18.26
C SER A 75 4.54 8.54 -17.39
N PHE A 76 3.52 7.69 -17.50
CA PHE A 76 3.49 6.41 -16.78
C PHE A 76 4.61 5.47 -17.25
N GLN A 77 4.79 5.31 -18.57
CA GLN A 77 5.85 4.46 -19.13
C GLN A 77 7.26 5.01 -18.87
N GLU A 78 7.43 6.34 -18.89
CA GLU A 78 8.67 7.00 -18.48
C GLU A 78 9.01 6.66 -17.01
N LEU A 79 8.04 6.75 -16.09
CA LEU A 79 8.22 6.35 -14.69
C LEU A 79 8.61 4.86 -14.57
N LEU A 80 7.95 3.97 -15.30
CA LEU A 80 8.29 2.54 -15.27
C LEU A 80 9.70 2.26 -15.76
N THR A 81 10.06 2.85 -16.90
CA THR A 81 11.33 2.58 -17.57
C THR A 81 12.51 3.13 -16.76
N ASP A 82 12.43 4.40 -16.35
CA ASP A 82 13.56 5.09 -15.73
C ASP A 82 13.87 4.57 -14.32
N TYR A 83 12.85 4.09 -13.60
CA TYR A 83 12.99 3.53 -12.25
C TYR A 83 12.96 1.99 -12.22
N GLY A 84 12.93 1.33 -13.38
CA GLY A 84 12.90 -0.14 -13.46
C GLY A 84 11.67 -0.77 -12.77
N LEU A 85 10.53 -0.09 -12.79
CA LEU A 85 9.29 -0.57 -12.19
C LEU A 85 8.52 -1.44 -13.18
N THR A 86 7.89 -2.50 -12.68
CA THR A 86 7.02 -3.38 -13.46
C THR A 86 5.58 -3.25 -12.99
N ASN A 87 4.63 -3.10 -13.91
CA ASN A 87 3.20 -3.23 -13.59
C ASN A 87 2.80 -4.71 -13.58
N TYR A 88 2.29 -5.17 -12.44
CA TYR A 88 1.88 -6.56 -12.22
C TYR A 88 0.37 -6.80 -12.42
N VAL A 89 -0.38 -5.79 -12.85
CA VAL A 89 -1.79 -5.95 -13.23
C VAL A 89 -1.88 -6.03 -14.75
N ASP A 90 -2.20 -7.22 -15.25
CA ASP A 90 -2.34 -7.57 -16.67
C ASP A 90 -3.79 -7.93 -17.06
N PHE A 91 -4.74 -7.72 -16.14
CA PHE A 91 -6.16 -7.97 -16.34
C PHE A 91 -7.00 -6.68 -16.29
N PRO A 92 -8.21 -6.68 -16.89
CA PRO A 92 -9.15 -5.56 -16.75
C PRO A 92 -9.52 -5.31 -15.30
N THR A 93 -9.49 -4.04 -14.90
CA THR A 93 -9.91 -3.61 -13.56
C THR A 93 -11.18 -2.78 -13.59
N HIS A 94 -11.72 -2.45 -14.76
CA HIS A 94 -12.97 -1.72 -14.94
C HIS A 94 -13.93 -2.48 -15.86
N ILE A 95 -15.26 -2.32 -15.67
CA ILE A 95 -16.30 -3.01 -16.47
C ILE A 95 -16.21 -2.76 -17.98
N SER A 96 -15.57 -1.67 -18.40
CA SER A 96 -15.33 -1.36 -19.82
C SER A 96 -14.29 -2.28 -20.46
N GLY A 97 -13.60 -3.12 -19.68
CA GLY A 97 -12.46 -3.92 -20.13
C GLY A 97 -11.10 -3.21 -19.97
N SER A 98 -11.08 -1.97 -19.46
CA SER A 98 -9.85 -1.20 -19.22
C SER A 98 -9.14 -1.65 -17.94
N SER A 99 -7.81 -1.52 -17.90
CA SER A 99 -7.01 -1.66 -16.68
C SER A 99 -6.61 -0.27 -16.21
N LEU A 100 -7.15 0.15 -15.06
CA LEU A 100 -7.02 1.50 -14.48
C LEU A 100 -6.27 1.48 -13.14
N ASP A 101 -6.16 0.30 -12.53
CA ASP A 101 -5.68 0.12 -11.16
C ASP A 101 -4.34 -0.64 -11.13
N PRO A 102 -3.24 -0.05 -11.63
CA PRO A 102 -1.96 -0.75 -11.72
C PRO A 102 -1.36 -1.01 -10.33
N VAL A 103 -0.48 -2.01 -10.28
CA VAL A 103 0.39 -2.28 -9.13
C VAL A 103 1.81 -2.29 -9.66
N ILE A 104 2.56 -1.23 -9.40
CA ILE A 104 3.91 -1.01 -9.94
C ILE A 104 4.96 -1.14 -8.85
N THR A 105 6.05 -1.84 -9.11
CA THR A 105 7.15 -2.02 -8.14
C THR A 105 8.45 -2.44 -8.81
N ASP A 106 9.57 -2.16 -8.14
CA ASP A 106 10.92 -2.66 -8.45
C ASP A 106 11.21 -4.04 -7.83
N LEU A 107 10.25 -4.64 -7.11
CA LEU A 107 10.43 -5.97 -6.54
C LEU A 107 10.63 -7.04 -7.63
N PRO A 108 11.50 -8.04 -7.39
CA PRO A 108 11.79 -9.09 -8.36
C PRO A 108 10.54 -9.89 -8.76
N GLU A 109 10.55 -10.40 -9.98
CA GLU A 109 9.53 -11.33 -10.46
C GLU A 109 9.45 -12.56 -9.54
N GLY A 110 8.22 -13.04 -9.27
CA GLY A 110 7.96 -14.16 -8.37
C GLY A 110 7.84 -13.79 -6.88
N VAL A 111 8.24 -12.57 -6.49
CA VAL A 111 7.95 -12.03 -5.14
C VAL A 111 6.55 -11.47 -5.07
N ILE A 112 6.04 -10.88 -6.15
CA ILE A 112 4.72 -10.24 -6.19
C ILE A 112 3.80 -10.95 -7.18
N THR A 113 2.54 -11.08 -6.80
CA THR A 113 1.46 -11.59 -7.67
C THR A 113 0.22 -10.74 -7.49
N CYS A 114 -0.52 -10.50 -8.58
CA CYS A 114 -1.81 -9.84 -8.55
C CYS A 114 -2.87 -10.76 -9.15
N ARG A 115 -4.08 -10.74 -8.57
CA ARG A 115 -5.24 -11.43 -9.14
C ARG A 115 -6.52 -10.64 -8.90
N PRO A 116 -7.51 -10.74 -9.79
CA PRO A 116 -8.81 -10.11 -9.56
C PRO A 116 -9.58 -10.85 -8.45
N LEU A 117 -10.30 -10.10 -7.61
CA LEU A 117 -11.30 -10.64 -6.68
C LEU A 117 -12.74 -10.48 -7.16
N GLY A 118 -12.94 -9.88 -8.34
CA GLY A 118 -14.25 -9.51 -8.86
C GLY A 118 -14.70 -8.12 -8.39
N MET A 119 -15.94 -7.78 -8.74
CA MET A 119 -16.55 -6.49 -8.40
C MET A 119 -16.81 -6.39 -6.90
N VAL A 120 -16.55 -5.21 -6.33
CA VAL A 120 -16.86 -4.91 -4.93
C VAL A 120 -18.20 -4.18 -4.87
N GLY A 121 -19.26 -4.87 -4.48
CA GLY A 121 -20.60 -4.30 -4.38
C GLY A 121 -21.11 -3.76 -5.72
N SER A 122 -21.47 -2.48 -5.76
CA SER A 122 -21.94 -1.79 -6.98
C SER A 122 -20.83 -1.03 -7.72
N SER A 123 -19.57 -1.23 -7.35
CA SER A 123 -18.43 -0.60 -8.03
C SER A 123 -18.30 -1.11 -9.45
N ASP A 124 -17.99 -0.22 -10.39
CA ASP A 124 -17.55 -0.52 -11.75
C ASP A 124 -16.07 -0.94 -11.81
N HIS A 125 -15.35 -0.87 -10.69
CA HIS A 125 -14.00 -1.42 -10.54
C HIS A 125 -14.00 -2.84 -9.94
N THR A 126 -13.04 -3.63 -10.40
CA THR A 126 -12.66 -4.94 -9.86
C THR A 126 -11.57 -4.75 -8.80
N ALA A 127 -11.74 -5.39 -7.64
CA ALA A 127 -10.69 -5.37 -6.62
C ALA A 127 -9.46 -6.18 -7.08
N VAL A 128 -8.28 -5.56 -6.94
CA VAL A 128 -6.98 -6.19 -7.16
C VAL A 128 -6.46 -6.74 -5.83
N PHE A 129 -6.23 -8.06 -5.78
CA PHE A 129 -5.55 -8.69 -4.64
C PHE A 129 -4.08 -8.89 -4.96
N THR A 130 -3.24 -8.18 -4.23
CA THR A 130 -1.78 -8.24 -4.37
C THR A 130 -1.18 -9.03 -3.22
N THR A 131 -0.42 -10.06 -3.54
CA THR A 131 0.39 -10.81 -2.56
C THR A 131 1.85 -10.51 -2.76
N ILE A 132 2.56 -10.17 -1.68
CA ILE A 132 4.01 -9.93 -1.68
C ILE A 132 4.66 -10.97 -0.77
N THR A 133 5.53 -11.78 -1.35
CA THR A 133 6.21 -12.90 -0.71
C THR A 133 7.63 -12.50 -0.33
N THR A 134 7.84 -12.12 0.93
CA THR A 134 9.19 -11.87 1.44
C THR A 134 9.82 -13.17 1.93
N SER A 135 11.10 -13.41 1.67
CA SER A 135 11.81 -14.55 2.24
C SER A 135 11.72 -14.53 3.77
N VAL A 136 11.20 -15.62 4.33
CA VAL A 136 11.07 -15.80 5.78
C VAL A 136 12.29 -16.60 6.25
N GLU A 137 13.32 -15.91 6.74
CA GLU A 137 14.17 -16.55 7.74
C GLU A 137 13.57 -16.25 9.12
N ARG A 138 13.20 -17.30 9.85
CA ARG A 138 12.79 -17.16 11.24
C ARG A 138 14.06 -16.95 12.06
N ASP A 139 14.29 -15.71 12.52
CA ASP A 139 15.16 -15.51 13.68
C ASP A 139 14.64 -16.36 14.84
N LYS A 140 15.58 -16.93 15.62
CA LYS A 140 15.25 -17.57 16.89
C LYS A 140 14.36 -16.61 17.70
N PRO A 141 13.29 -17.09 18.34
CA PRO A 141 12.42 -16.24 19.14
C PRO A 141 13.28 -15.43 20.13
N VAL A 142 13.21 -14.11 20.00
CA VAL A 142 13.84 -13.18 20.93
C VAL A 142 12.81 -12.88 22.00
N ASP A 143 13.04 -13.37 23.21
CA ASP A 143 12.28 -12.94 24.38
C ASP A 143 12.59 -11.46 24.64
N ARG A 144 11.61 -10.59 24.42
CA ARG A 144 11.69 -9.18 24.81
C ARG A 144 10.73 -8.92 25.97
N ILE A 145 11.27 -8.44 27.07
CA ILE A 145 10.50 -7.88 28.17
C ILE A 145 10.18 -6.43 27.79
N ASN A 146 8.90 -6.14 27.52
CA ASN A 146 8.42 -4.78 27.29
C ASN A 146 8.22 -4.07 28.63
N TRP A 147 8.96 -2.99 28.88
CA TRP A 147 8.70 -2.08 29.99
C TRP A 147 7.90 -0.88 29.49
N LEU A 148 6.62 -0.81 29.83
CA LEU A 148 5.77 0.36 29.62
C LEU A 148 5.31 0.87 30.99
N TRP A 149 5.67 2.11 31.31
CA TRP A 149 5.27 2.76 32.54
C TRP A 149 3.77 3.13 32.46
N ASN A 150 2.98 2.72 33.46
CA ASN A 150 1.59 3.14 33.71
C ASN A 150 0.45 2.70 32.76
N ARG A 151 0.59 1.61 31.98
CA ARG A 151 -0.60 0.94 31.41
C ARG A 151 -0.54 -0.57 31.60
N ASP A 152 -1.68 -1.17 31.92
CA ASP A 152 -1.82 -2.62 31.99
C ASP A 152 -1.69 -3.21 30.57
N PRO A 153 -0.65 -4.02 30.29
CA PRO A 153 -0.43 -4.63 28.98
C PRO A 153 -1.61 -5.47 28.47
N SER A 154 -2.47 -5.99 29.37
CA SER A 154 -3.67 -6.76 29.00
C SER A 154 -4.64 -5.94 28.16
N THR A 155 -4.82 -4.67 28.53
CA THR A 155 -5.86 -3.80 27.96
C THR A 155 -5.48 -3.30 26.57
N VAL A 156 -4.21 -2.98 26.36
CA VAL A 156 -3.70 -2.56 25.04
C VAL A 156 -3.76 -3.68 24.01
N LYS A 157 -3.47 -4.92 24.43
CA LYS A 157 -3.58 -6.09 23.56
C LYS A 157 -5.03 -6.36 23.17
N LEU A 158 -5.95 -6.29 24.13
CA LEU A 158 -7.39 -6.45 23.92
C LEU A 158 -7.94 -5.38 22.97
N ASP A 159 -7.59 -4.10 23.17
CA ASP A 159 -8.07 -3.00 22.33
C ASP A 159 -7.57 -3.15 20.88
N LEU A 160 -6.32 -3.54 20.67
CA LEU A 160 -5.75 -3.73 19.33
C LEU A 160 -6.34 -4.96 18.62
N GLU A 161 -6.52 -6.05 19.37
CA GLU A 161 -7.15 -7.29 18.88
C GLU A 161 -8.61 -7.04 18.47
N GLN A 162 -9.36 -6.27 19.27
CA GLN A 162 -10.78 -6.00 19.04
C GLN A 162 -11.04 -4.93 17.97
N THR A 163 -10.29 -3.82 17.98
CA THR A 163 -10.58 -2.69 17.07
C THR A 163 -10.03 -2.87 15.66
N THR A 164 -9.01 -3.72 15.49
CA THR A 164 -8.25 -3.76 14.23
C THR A 164 -8.11 -5.17 13.68
N LEU A 165 -7.69 -6.14 14.51
CA LEU A 165 -7.38 -7.49 14.00
C LEU A 165 -8.63 -8.35 13.79
N GLN A 166 -9.61 -8.29 14.69
CA GLN A 166 -10.85 -9.06 14.58
C GLN A 166 -11.64 -8.73 13.30
N PRO A 167 -11.95 -7.45 13.00
CA PRO A 167 -12.69 -7.09 11.79
C PRO A 167 -12.00 -7.57 10.51
N ILE A 168 -10.66 -7.44 10.45
CA ILE A 168 -9.90 -7.84 9.28
C ILE A 168 -9.86 -9.37 9.12
N THR A 169 -9.72 -10.12 10.22
CA THR A 169 -9.73 -11.59 10.19
C THR A 169 -11.12 -12.14 9.84
N THR A 170 -12.18 -11.45 10.28
CA THR A 170 -13.57 -11.79 9.92
C THR A 170 -13.86 -11.55 8.44
N VAL A 171 -13.28 -10.51 7.84
CA VAL A 171 -13.48 -10.17 6.42
C VAL A 171 -12.56 -10.99 5.49
N LEU A 172 -11.31 -11.24 5.89
CA LEU A 172 -10.29 -11.84 5.03
C LEU A 172 -9.99 -13.32 5.32
N GLY A 173 -10.56 -13.89 6.38
CA GLY A 173 -10.39 -15.28 6.77
C GLY A 173 -9.19 -15.56 7.68
N THR A 174 -9.22 -16.70 8.36
CA THR A 174 -8.25 -17.10 9.41
C THR A 174 -6.85 -17.42 8.89
N GLU A 175 -6.66 -17.46 7.58
CA GLU A 175 -5.36 -17.74 6.95
C GLU A 175 -4.47 -16.48 6.82
N VAL A 176 -5.02 -15.30 7.11
CA VAL A 176 -4.30 -14.03 6.98
C VAL A 176 -3.55 -13.68 8.28
N VAL A 177 -2.22 -13.78 8.26
CA VAL A 177 -1.35 -13.37 9.37
C VAL A 177 -0.92 -11.92 9.18
N ILE A 178 -1.57 -10.99 9.88
CA ILE A 178 -1.26 -9.56 9.83
C ILE A 178 -0.28 -9.21 10.96
N ARG A 179 0.88 -8.65 10.58
CA ARG A 179 1.80 -7.96 11.49
C ARG A 179 1.97 -6.53 10.99
N CYS A 180 1.17 -5.61 11.50
CA CYS A 180 1.21 -4.21 11.13
C CYS A 180 1.65 -3.33 12.31
N CYS A 181 2.49 -2.33 12.03
CA CYS A 181 2.63 -1.13 12.85
C CYS A 181 1.85 -0.04 12.13
N LEU A 182 0.64 0.26 12.59
CA LEU A 182 -0.19 1.31 12.02
C LEU A 182 0.30 2.68 12.48
N TYR A 183 0.69 3.51 11.52
CA TYR A 183 0.75 4.95 11.70
C TYR A 183 -0.12 5.60 10.62
N HIS A 184 -1.09 6.38 11.08
CA HIS A 184 -2.08 7.15 10.31
C HIS A 184 -3.05 6.37 9.42
N LEU A 185 -4.29 6.24 9.90
CA LEU A 185 -5.47 6.11 9.04
C LEU A 185 -5.78 7.49 8.44
N THR A 186 -5.91 7.56 7.12
CA THR A 186 -6.43 8.76 6.46
C THR A 186 -7.90 9.00 6.84
N GLN A 187 -8.36 10.24 6.77
CA GLN A 187 -9.76 10.60 7.08
C GLN A 187 -10.77 9.82 6.23
N SER A 188 -10.43 9.44 4.99
CA SER A 188 -11.28 8.65 4.10
C SER A 188 -11.49 7.22 4.61
N SER A 189 -10.44 6.59 5.13
CA SER A 189 -10.53 5.29 5.80
C SER A 189 -11.32 5.36 7.10
N TRP A 190 -11.19 6.45 7.87
CA TRP A 190 -11.99 6.66 9.09
C TRP A 190 -13.49 6.82 8.79
N ARG A 191 -13.86 7.60 7.76
CA ARG A 191 -15.26 7.79 7.36
C ARG A 191 -15.92 6.49 6.91
N LYS A 192 -15.22 5.66 6.13
CA LYS A 192 -15.73 4.34 5.70
C LYS A 192 -15.89 3.35 6.86
N ILE A 193 -15.05 3.42 7.88
CA ILE A 193 -15.20 2.58 9.09
C ILE A 193 -16.41 3.02 9.92
N GLN A 194 -16.72 4.32 9.96
CA GLN A 194 -17.93 4.82 10.64
C GLN A 194 -19.23 4.40 9.95
N GLU A 195 -19.22 4.09 8.66
CA GLU A 195 -20.39 3.58 7.94
C GLU A 195 -20.63 2.08 8.15
N LEU A 196 -19.63 1.37 8.71
CA LEU A 196 -19.68 -0.08 8.96
C LEU A 196 -19.94 -0.42 10.45
N LEU A 197 -20.00 0.58 11.33
CA LEU A 197 -20.33 0.46 12.77
C LEU A 197 -21.71 1.09 13.04
#